data_AF-A0A927X1I3-F1
#
_entry.id   AF-A0A927X1I3-F1
#
_cell.length_a   1.000
_cell.length_b   1.000
_cell.length_c   1.000
_cell.angle_alpha   90.00
_cell.angle_beta   90.00
_cell.angle_gamma   90.00
#
_symmetry.space_group_name_H-M   'P 1'
#
loop_
_entity.id
_entity.type
_entity.pdbx_description
1 polymer ?
#
loop_
_entity_poly.entity_id
_entity_poly.type
_entity_poly.pdbx_seq_one_letter_code
_entity_poly.pdbx_strand_id
1 'polypeptide(L)'
;MGNKYILFLDDTGFNAFEKKSENLRNELGTYAGVLIPSKLVPELEKVMDELCKNLNLRFGTDEFHFTDMYNHKNKFSNIKIEETLEILETFAELFQIFDLKIFVSTMNSYEKTRNYQSLLNGVEFLTSLFNLPNNEKSKALLMTYIKAKVYVKDDSIDEIICDEGLRNAGIIEKTPNESLKMKFESSKSNRILQLADYAAWFVTRAKNIMDKVSNKKMINDIDRRVLEIYASLENNYVNLKKNKINLDDLSQFSYDKIIDNFKKNIND
;
A
#
# COMPACT_ATOMS: atom_id res chain seq x y z
N MET A 1 -4.24 -29.94 -2.88
CA MET A 1 -3.89 -29.01 -1.78
C MET A 1 -3.75 -27.64 -2.42
N GLY A 2 -4.48 -26.63 -1.94
CA GLY A 2 -4.37 -25.27 -2.46
C GLY A 2 -2.97 -24.69 -2.25
N ASN A 3 -2.62 -23.65 -3.00
CA ASN A 3 -1.41 -22.88 -2.76
C ASN A 3 -1.51 -22.17 -1.40
N LYS A 4 -0.34 -21.89 -0.83
CA LYS A 4 -0.19 -21.15 0.42
C LYS A 4 0.40 -19.79 0.12
N TYR A 5 -0.07 -18.78 0.82
CA TYR A 5 0.37 -17.39 0.69
C TYR A 5 0.70 -16.78 2.04
N ILE A 6 1.56 -15.77 1.99
CA ILE A 6 1.83 -14.82 3.08
C ILE A 6 1.40 -13.43 2.60
N LEU A 7 0.67 -12.71 3.44
CA LEU A 7 0.24 -11.34 3.17
C LEU A 7 1.10 -10.37 3.98
N PHE A 8 1.87 -9.54 3.29
CA PHE A 8 2.66 -8.46 3.89
C PHE A 8 1.86 -7.16 3.84
N LEU A 9 1.79 -6.40 4.92
CA LEU A 9 0.93 -5.21 5.04
C LEU A 9 1.71 -4.02 5.57
N ASP A 10 1.48 -2.86 4.97
CA ASP A 10 1.98 -1.59 5.46
C ASP A 10 0.94 -0.47 5.35
N ASP A 11 1.05 0.51 6.24
CA ASP A 11 0.25 1.72 6.26
C ASP A 11 0.83 2.76 5.31
N THR A 12 -0.04 3.57 4.70
CA THR A 12 0.42 4.54 3.69
C THR A 12 1.04 5.82 4.28
N GLY A 13 1.03 6.00 5.60
CA GLY A 13 1.44 7.25 6.25
C GLY A 13 0.72 8.51 5.75
N PHE A 14 -0.40 8.39 5.03
CA PHE A 14 -1.02 9.50 4.31
C PHE A 14 -1.59 10.57 5.25
N ASN A 15 -1.04 11.79 5.20
CA ASN A 15 -1.56 12.93 5.95
C ASN A 15 -2.75 13.59 5.24
N ALA A 16 -3.96 13.15 5.56
CA ALA A 16 -5.20 13.63 4.96
C ALA A 16 -5.50 15.11 5.27
N PHE A 17 -5.14 15.61 6.45
CA PHE A 17 -5.53 16.95 6.92
C PHE A 17 -4.94 18.10 6.10
N GLU A 18 -3.81 17.87 5.43
CA GLU A 18 -3.13 18.87 4.61
C GLU A 18 -3.63 18.93 3.16
N LYS A 19 -4.55 18.02 2.77
CA LYS A 19 -5.05 17.94 1.39
C LYS A 19 -6.11 18.98 1.14
N LYS A 20 -6.25 19.41 -0.11
CA LYS A 20 -7.33 20.34 -0.50
C LYS A 20 -8.53 19.59 -1.07
N SER A 21 -8.33 18.42 -1.68
CA SER A 21 -9.43 17.54 -2.08
C SER A 21 -10.28 17.15 -0.88
N GLU A 22 -11.60 17.28 -1.01
CA GLU A 22 -12.53 16.92 0.05
C GLU A 22 -12.54 15.40 0.28
N ASN A 23 -12.49 14.61 -0.79
CA ASN A 23 -12.46 13.16 -0.66
C ASN A 23 -11.17 12.66 0.01
N LEU A 24 -10.01 13.24 -0.31
CA LEU A 24 -8.74 12.88 0.34
C LEU A 24 -8.66 13.31 1.80
N ARG A 25 -9.21 14.49 2.15
CA ARG A 25 -9.26 14.97 3.55
C ARG A 25 -10.06 14.07 4.49
N ASN A 26 -10.97 13.29 3.93
CA ASN A 26 -11.87 12.43 4.69
C ASN A 26 -11.34 11.00 4.86
N GLU A 27 -10.15 10.69 4.35
CA GLU A 27 -9.50 9.41 4.61
C GLU A 27 -9.00 9.33 6.06
N LEU A 28 -9.29 8.20 6.71
CA LEU A 28 -8.98 7.96 8.13
C LEU A 28 -7.91 6.88 8.32
N GLY A 29 -7.66 6.07 7.31
CA GLY A 29 -6.59 5.08 7.30
C GLY A 29 -6.54 4.36 5.95
N THR A 30 -5.34 4.10 5.43
CA THR A 30 -5.15 3.28 4.23
C THR A 30 -4.03 2.29 4.46
N TYR A 31 -4.27 1.05 4.07
CA TYR A 31 -3.27 -0.02 4.03
C TYR A 31 -3.08 -0.51 2.61
N ALA A 32 -1.84 -0.85 2.28
CA ALA A 32 -1.48 -1.64 1.13
C ALA A 32 -0.98 -3.01 1.59
N GLY A 33 -1.35 -4.05 0.85
CA GLY A 33 -0.97 -5.43 1.13
C GLY A 33 -0.38 -6.11 -0.09
N VAL A 34 0.74 -6.80 0.07
CA VAL A 34 1.41 -7.58 -0.97
C VAL A 34 1.24 -9.05 -0.66
N LEU A 35 0.53 -9.75 -1.54
CA LEU A 35 0.25 -11.17 -1.41
C LEU A 35 1.31 -11.97 -2.16
N ILE A 36 2.02 -12.83 -1.43
CA ILE A 36 3.18 -13.57 -1.92
C ILE A 36 2.94 -15.07 -1.76
N PRO A 37 3.02 -15.89 -2.82
CA PRO A 37 3.04 -17.35 -2.67
C PRO A 37 4.17 -17.78 -1.74
N SER A 38 3.89 -18.57 -0.71
CA SER A 38 4.87 -18.95 0.32
C SER A 38 6.12 -19.63 -0.27
N LYS A 39 5.99 -20.30 -1.42
CA LYS A 39 7.11 -20.92 -2.13
C LYS A 39 8.13 -19.93 -2.72
N LEU A 40 7.72 -18.68 -2.96
CA LEU A 40 8.58 -17.63 -3.54
C LEU A 40 9.33 -16.83 -2.48
N VAL A 41 8.90 -16.93 -1.21
CA VAL A 41 9.50 -16.17 -0.10
C VAL A 41 11.01 -16.37 0.00
N PRO A 42 11.58 -17.60 -0.02
CA PRO A 42 13.04 -17.77 0.09
C PRO A 42 13.84 -17.17 -1.07
N GLU A 43 13.24 -17.05 -2.25
CA GLU A 43 13.88 -16.41 -3.40
C GLU A 43 13.84 -14.89 -3.28
N LEU A 44 12.67 -14.34 -2.93
CA LEU A 44 12.50 -12.91 -2.65
C LEU A 44 13.38 -12.44 -1.50
N GLU A 45 13.54 -13.22 -0.43
CA GLU A 45 14.46 -12.88 0.67
C GLU A 45 15.89 -12.68 0.17
N LYS A 46 16.39 -13.56 -0.72
CA LYS A 46 17.74 -13.41 -1.28
C LYS A 46 17.89 -12.15 -2.13
N VAL A 47 16.89 -11.85 -2.95
CA VAL A 47 16.88 -10.64 -3.78
C VAL A 47 16.84 -9.39 -2.91
N MET A 48 15.94 -9.36 -1.92
CA MET A 48 15.82 -8.24 -0.98
C MET A 48 17.08 -8.06 -0.13
N ASP A 49 17.74 -9.15 0.27
CA ASP A 49 19.02 -9.13 0.98
C ASP A 49 20.12 -8.46 0.14
N GLU A 50 20.20 -8.78 -1.15
CA GLU A 50 21.17 -8.18 -2.06
C GLU A 50 20.89 -6.70 -2.29
N LEU A 51 19.61 -6.34 -2.50
CA LEU A 51 19.18 -4.94 -2.63
C LEU A 51 19.52 -4.12 -1.38
N CYS A 52 19.24 -4.64 -0.19
CA CYS A 52 19.55 -3.97 1.08
C CYS A 52 21.07 -3.84 1.31
N LYS A 53 21.87 -4.85 0.92
CA LYS A 53 23.34 -4.76 0.98
C LYS A 53 23.87 -3.66 0.06
N ASN A 54 23.37 -3.60 -1.17
CA ASN A 54 23.77 -2.57 -2.14
C ASN A 54 23.35 -1.17 -1.68
N LEU A 55 22.15 -1.04 -1.08
CA LEU A 55 21.69 0.18 -0.45
C LEU A 55 22.62 0.61 0.69
N ASN A 56 23.00 -0.32 1.56
CA ASN A 56 23.87 -0.04 2.70
C ASN A 56 25.26 0.42 2.28
N LEU A 57 25.85 -0.21 1.25
CA LEU A 57 27.14 0.20 0.69
C LEU A 57 27.12 1.62 0.14
N ARG A 58 25.99 2.06 -0.45
CA ARG A 58 25.87 3.37 -1.09
C ARG A 58 25.45 4.49 -0.13
N PHE A 59 24.51 4.20 0.78
CA PHE A 59 23.83 5.23 1.60
C PHE A 59 23.92 4.98 3.11
N GLY A 60 24.54 3.88 3.55
CA GLY A 60 24.71 3.56 4.96
C GLY A 60 23.40 3.20 5.68
N THR A 61 22.42 2.65 4.96
CA THR A 61 21.11 2.19 5.48
C THR A 61 20.68 0.90 4.78
N ASP A 62 19.95 0.04 5.48
CA ASP A 62 19.35 -1.19 4.98
C ASP A 62 17.83 -1.07 4.73
N GLU A 63 17.27 0.12 4.97
CA GLU A 63 15.89 0.47 4.71
C GLU A 63 15.79 1.54 3.61
N PHE A 64 14.93 1.30 2.62
CA PHE A 64 14.75 2.19 1.46
C PHE A 64 14.08 3.51 1.84
N HIS A 65 13.10 3.53 2.75
CA HIS A 65 12.37 4.75 3.16
C HIS A 65 12.02 5.64 1.97
N PHE A 66 11.17 5.14 1.05
CA PHE A 66 10.94 5.77 -0.27
C PHE A 66 10.52 7.25 -0.19
N THR A 67 9.86 7.66 0.89
CA THR A 67 9.56 9.08 1.16
C THR A 67 10.82 9.93 1.30
N ASP A 68 11.84 9.45 2.00
CA ASP A 68 13.09 10.17 2.20
C ASP A 68 13.94 10.18 0.93
N MET A 69 13.99 9.07 0.19
CA MET A 69 14.63 9.02 -1.13
C MET A 69 14.03 10.03 -2.09
N TYR A 70 12.70 10.04 -2.23
CA TYR A 70 11.98 10.94 -3.13
C TYR A 70 12.17 12.42 -2.76
N ASN A 71 12.26 12.73 -1.46
CA ASN A 71 12.40 14.10 -0.98
C ASN A 71 13.86 14.52 -0.72
N HIS A 72 14.85 13.68 -1.01
CA HIS A 72 16.27 13.89 -0.72
C HIS A 72 16.53 14.26 0.75
N LYS A 73 16.04 13.44 1.69
CA LYS A 73 16.13 13.68 3.13
C LYS A 73 16.99 12.62 3.84
N ASN A 74 17.41 12.95 5.06
CA ASN A 74 18.08 12.03 5.97
C ASN A 74 19.31 11.36 5.32
N LYS A 75 19.31 10.02 5.25
CA LYS A 75 20.40 9.23 4.63
C LYS A 75 20.50 9.41 3.12
N PHE A 76 19.46 9.98 2.50
CA PHE A 76 19.34 10.19 1.07
C PHE A 76 19.49 11.65 0.65
N SER A 77 20.08 12.52 1.49
CA SER A 77 20.28 13.94 1.13
C SER A 77 21.11 14.16 -0.14
N ASN A 78 21.98 13.19 -0.48
CA ASN A 78 22.87 13.24 -1.64
C ASN A 78 22.47 12.27 -2.76
N ILE A 79 21.33 11.57 -2.64
CA ILE A 79 20.86 10.69 -3.72
C ILE A 79 20.53 11.54 -4.95
N LYS A 80 20.87 11.06 -6.15
CA LYS A 80 20.43 11.70 -7.39
C LYS A 80 19.01 11.25 -7.75
N ILE A 81 18.30 12.08 -8.50
CA ILE A 81 16.92 11.77 -8.92
C ILE A 81 16.91 10.48 -9.75
N GLU A 82 17.89 10.30 -10.62
CA GLU A 82 18.04 9.12 -11.47
C GLU A 82 18.19 7.85 -10.63
N GLU A 83 19.00 7.90 -9.56
CA GLU A 83 19.18 6.76 -8.65
C GLU A 83 17.88 6.41 -7.90
N THR A 84 17.10 7.42 -7.50
CA THR A 84 15.77 7.20 -6.92
C THR A 84 14.84 6.51 -7.93
N LEU A 85 14.80 6.99 -9.18
CA LEU A 85 13.96 6.40 -10.22
C LEU A 85 14.37 4.97 -10.57
N GLU A 86 15.68 4.69 -10.68
CA GLU A 86 16.22 3.34 -10.91
C GLU A 86 15.79 2.36 -9.80
N ILE A 87 15.82 2.78 -8.54
CA ILE A 87 15.37 1.95 -7.42
C ILE A 87 13.86 1.70 -7.50
N LEU A 88 13.07 2.73 -7.82
CA LEU A 88 11.62 2.56 -7.97
C LEU A 88 11.30 1.61 -9.14
N GLU A 89 11.98 1.75 -10.27
CA GLU A 89 11.85 0.85 -11.43
C GLU A 89 12.23 -0.59 -11.06
N THR A 90 13.33 -0.78 -10.34
CA THR A 90 13.78 -2.10 -9.84
C THR A 90 12.69 -2.78 -9.01
N PHE A 91 12.08 -2.05 -8.07
CA PHE A 91 10.98 -2.61 -7.28
C PHE A 91 9.78 -2.93 -8.16
N ALA A 92 9.40 -2.06 -9.10
CA ALA A 92 8.29 -2.36 -10.01
C ALA A 92 8.53 -3.65 -10.83
N GLU A 93 9.75 -3.87 -11.29
CA GLU A 93 10.14 -5.09 -11.98
C GLU A 93 10.00 -6.33 -11.08
N LEU A 94 10.35 -6.26 -9.79
CA LEU A 94 10.11 -7.37 -8.85
C LEU A 94 8.63 -7.76 -8.80
N PHE A 95 7.73 -6.77 -8.72
CA PHE A 95 6.29 -7.04 -8.72
C PHE A 95 5.84 -7.75 -9.99
N GLN A 96 6.39 -7.37 -11.15
CA GLN A 96 6.04 -7.98 -12.43
C GLN A 96 6.63 -9.39 -12.59
N ILE A 97 7.92 -9.56 -12.30
CA ILE A 97 8.65 -10.84 -12.46
C ILE A 97 8.07 -11.92 -11.55
N PHE A 98 7.79 -11.58 -10.29
CA PHE A 98 7.24 -12.52 -9.31
C PHE A 98 5.70 -12.56 -9.29
N ASP A 99 5.04 -11.80 -10.18
CA ASP A 99 3.58 -11.65 -10.25
C ASP A 99 2.90 -11.30 -8.91
N LEU A 100 3.55 -10.41 -8.14
CA LEU A 100 3.10 -10.04 -6.79
C LEU A 100 1.81 -9.23 -6.85
N LYS A 101 0.82 -9.63 -6.05
CA LYS A 101 -0.51 -8.98 -6.06
C LYS A 101 -0.63 -7.95 -4.96
N ILE A 102 -1.07 -6.75 -5.34
CA ILE A 102 -1.25 -5.62 -4.43
C ILE A 102 -2.75 -5.42 -4.16
N PHE A 103 -3.08 -5.34 -2.87
CA PHE A 103 -4.40 -5.03 -2.37
C PHE A 103 -4.36 -3.72 -1.59
N VAL A 104 -5.35 -2.85 -1.79
CA VAL A 104 -5.41 -1.55 -1.10
C VAL A 104 -6.79 -1.33 -0.52
N SER A 105 -6.85 -0.91 0.74
CA SER A 105 -8.11 -0.48 1.36
C SER A 105 -7.94 0.81 2.11
N THR A 106 -8.87 1.73 1.87
CA THR A 106 -8.96 3.03 2.54
C THR A 106 -10.26 3.07 3.32
N MET A 107 -10.20 3.45 4.59
CA MET A 107 -11.36 3.84 5.39
C MET A 107 -11.56 5.35 5.27
N ASN A 108 -12.78 5.79 5.04
CA ASN A 108 -13.12 7.22 5.00
C ASN A 108 -14.31 7.57 5.92
N SER A 109 -14.48 8.86 6.20
CA SER A 109 -15.59 9.34 7.04
C SER A 109 -16.97 9.16 6.39
N TYR A 110 -17.05 9.11 5.06
CA TYR A 110 -18.31 8.98 4.33
C TYR A 110 -18.91 7.57 4.42
N GLU A 111 -18.08 6.53 4.47
CA GLU A 111 -18.50 5.13 4.64
C GLU A 111 -19.29 4.90 5.93
N LYS A 112 -19.11 5.76 6.94
CA LYS A 112 -19.90 5.75 8.17
C LYS A 112 -21.35 6.21 7.99
N THR A 113 -21.68 6.84 6.86
CA THR A 113 -22.93 7.60 6.73
C THR A 113 -24.00 6.96 5.85
N ARG A 114 -23.71 6.06 4.89
CA ARG A 114 -24.74 5.27 4.15
C ARG A 114 -24.21 3.93 3.56
N ASN A 115 -25.12 2.94 3.45
CA ASN A 115 -25.03 1.64 2.75
C ASN A 115 -23.92 0.64 3.11
N TYR A 116 -22.89 1.01 3.87
CA TYR A 116 -21.83 0.08 4.29
C TYR A 116 -21.91 -0.37 5.76
N GLN A 117 -22.94 0.03 6.50
CA GLN A 117 -23.04 -0.22 7.94
C GLN A 117 -22.93 -1.72 8.31
N SER A 118 -23.53 -2.61 7.52
CA SER A 118 -23.42 -4.06 7.75
C SER A 118 -21.98 -4.56 7.60
N LEU A 119 -21.29 -4.11 6.54
CA LEU A 119 -19.88 -4.43 6.31
C LEU A 119 -19.02 -3.86 7.46
N LEU A 120 -19.24 -2.60 7.84
CA LEU A 120 -18.51 -1.94 8.94
C LEU A 120 -18.69 -2.67 10.27
N ASN A 121 -19.92 -3.08 10.59
CA ASN A 121 -20.21 -3.87 11.79
C ASN A 121 -19.46 -5.22 11.76
N GLY A 122 -19.42 -5.88 10.60
CA GLY A 122 -18.67 -7.11 10.40
C GLY A 122 -17.15 -6.91 10.59
N VAL A 123 -16.58 -5.85 10.04
CA VAL A 123 -15.17 -5.52 10.21
C VAL A 123 -14.86 -5.15 11.66
N GLU A 124 -15.72 -4.39 12.33
CA GLU A 124 -15.58 -4.05 13.74
C GLU A 124 -15.60 -5.31 14.63
N PHE A 125 -16.52 -6.23 14.39
CA PHE A 125 -16.51 -7.52 15.05
C PHE A 125 -15.18 -8.26 14.82
N LEU A 126 -14.66 -8.30 13.60
CA LEU A 126 -13.37 -8.90 13.31
C LEU A 126 -12.20 -8.20 14.00
N THR A 127 -12.20 -6.87 14.16
CA THR A 127 -11.12 -6.17 14.90
C THR A 127 -10.99 -6.72 16.32
N SER A 128 -12.11 -7.02 16.98
CA SER A 128 -12.10 -7.62 18.31
C SER A 128 -11.56 -9.06 18.31
N LEU A 129 -11.93 -9.87 17.30
CA LEU A 129 -11.46 -11.26 17.21
C LEU A 129 -9.97 -11.36 16.88
N PHE A 130 -9.43 -10.38 16.16
CA PHE A 130 -7.99 -10.25 15.87
C PHE A 130 -7.23 -9.51 16.97
N ASN A 131 -7.88 -9.13 18.08
CA ASN A 131 -7.29 -8.36 19.18
C ASN A 131 -6.60 -7.05 18.74
N LEU A 132 -7.12 -6.42 17.69
CA LEU A 132 -6.63 -5.14 17.17
C LEU A 132 -7.36 -3.97 17.83
N PRO A 133 -6.76 -2.76 17.90
CA PRO A 133 -7.48 -1.58 18.37
C PRO A 133 -8.69 -1.32 17.48
N ASN A 134 -9.83 -0.96 18.06
CA ASN A 134 -11.00 -0.59 17.27
C ASN A 134 -10.84 0.85 16.73
N ASN A 135 -10.05 0.99 15.66
CA ASN A 135 -9.82 2.25 14.95
C ASN A 135 -9.82 2.03 13.43
N GLU A 136 -9.80 3.12 12.67
CA GLU A 136 -9.93 3.06 11.21
C GLU A 136 -8.71 2.44 10.51
N LYS A 137 -7.52 2.52 11.12
CA LYS A 137 -6.32 1.84 10.61
C LYS A 137 -6.47 0.32 10.70
N SER A 138 -6.91 -0.20 11.84
CA SER A 138 -7.18 -1.65 12.00
C SER A 138 -8.28 -2.13 11.05
N LYS A 139 -9.32 -1.31 10.83
CA LYS A 139 -10.39 -1.64 9.88
C LYS A 139 -9.87 -1.68 8.44
N ALA A 140 -9.04 -0.71 8.03
CA ALA A 140 -8.37 -0.70 6.72
C ALA A 140 -7.48 -1.94 6.51
N LEU A 141 -6.71 -2.31 7.53
CA LEU A 141 -5.87 -3.52 7.53
C LEU A 141 -6.71 -4.77 7.30
N LEU A 142 -7.75 -4.98 8.12
CA LEU A 142 -8.61 -6.15 7.99
C LEU A 142 -9.38 -6.19 6.66
N MET A 143 -9.78 -5.03 6.12
CA MET A 143 -10.36 -4.97 4.79
C MET A 143 -9.38 -5.40 3.69
N THR A 144 -8.13 -5.00 3.82
CA THR A 144 -7.08 -5.42 2.89
C THR A 144 -6.86 -6.94 2.97
N TYR A 145 -6.81 -7.49 4.18
CA TYR A 145 -6.78 -8.94 4.39
C TYR A 145 -7.98 -9.66 3.78
N ILE A 146 -9.21 -9.19 4.01
CA ILE A 146 -10.41 -9.82 3.47
C ILE A 146 -10.40 -9.84 1.94
N LYS A 147 -10.00 -8.74 1.30
CA LYS A 147 -9.89 -8.70 -0.17
C LYS A 147 -8.86 -9.69 -0.70
N ALA A 148 -7.70 -9.78 -0.05
CA ALA A 148 -6.69 -10.79 -0.38
C ALA A 148 -7.24 -12.21 -0.17
N LYS A 149 -7.98 -12.46 0.92
CA LYS A 149 -8.59 -13.75 1.21
C LYS A 149 -9.65 -14.15 0.17
N VAL A 150 -10.48 -13.21 -0.27
CA VAL A 150 -11.46 -13.42 -1.35
C VAL A 150 -10.76 -13.74 -2.67
N TYR A 151 -9.63 -13.08 -2.97
CA TYR A 151 -8.87 -13.31 -4.19
C TYR A 151 -8.31 -14.74 -4.28
N VAL A 152 -7.74 -15.26 -3.19
CA VAL A 152 -7.12 -16.61 -3.18
C VAL A 152 -8.15 -17.75 -3.17
N LYS A 153 -9.43 -17.48 -2.86
CA LYS A 153 -10.53 -18.46 -2.88
C LYS A 153 -10.21 -19.73 -2.06
N ASP A 154 -9.98 -20.85 -2.76
CA ASP A 154 -9.71 -22.19 -2.23
C ASP A 154 -8.29 -22.34 -1.66
N ASP A 155 -7.40 -21.40 -1.98
CA ASP A 155 -6.05 -21.31 -1.43
C ASP A 155 -6.07 -20.67 -0.02
N SER A 156 -4.96 -20.80 0.72
CA SER A 156 -4.85 -20.29 2.09
C SER A 156 -3.84 -19.14 2.21
N ILE A 157 -4.19 -18.17 3.06
CA ILE A 157 -3.22 -17.25 3.64
C ILE A 157 -2.88 -17.88 4.98
N ASP A 158 -1.63 -18.31 5.15
CA ASP A 158 -1.17 -18.98 6.38
C ASP A 158 -0.63 -17.96 7.38
N GLU A 159 -0.18 -16.81 6.89
CA GLU A 159 0.46 -15.79 7.69
C GLU A 159 0.18 -14.37 7.17
N ILE A 160 0.00 -13.44 8.11
CA ILE A 160 -0.08 -12.01 7.88
C ILE A 160 1.10 -11.38 8.61
N ILE A 161 1.93 -10.62 7.90
CA ILE A 161 3.07 -9.90 8.45
C ILE A 161 2.82 -8.42 8.22
N CYS A 162 2.70 -7.67 9.30
CA CYS A 162 2.43 -6.24 9.29
C CYS A 162 3.70 -5.48 9.69
N ASP A 163 3.93 -4.33 9.08
CA ASP A 163 4.91 -3.38 9.60
C ASP A 163 4.50 -2.84 10.98
N GLU A 164 5.47 -2.29 11.70
CA GLU A 164 5.23 -1.64 12.99
C GLU A 164 4.39 -0.36 12.83
N GLY A 165 3.56 -0.06 13.83
CA GLY A 165 2.73 1.15 13.82
C GLY A 165 1.40 0.99 14.54
N LEU A 166 0.69 -0.10 14.28
CA LEU A 166 -0.46 -0.50 15.12
C LEU A 166 -0.02 -1.22 16.40
N ARG A 167 1.14 -1.89 16.34
CA ARG A 167 1.81 -2.58 17.43
C ARG A 167 3.32 -2.40 17.28
N ASN A 168 4.04 -2.72 18.35
CA ASN A 168 5.49 -2.82 18.33
C ASN A 168 5.92 -4.11 17.61
N ALA A 169 7.09 -4.09 17.00
CA ALA A 169 7.70 -5.30 16.42
C ALA A 169 7.86 -6.43 17.46
N GLY A 170 7.68 -7.67 17.02
CA GLY A 170 7.76 -8.89 17.83
C GLY A 170 6.42 -9.34 18.43
N ILE A 171 5.35 -8.57 18.28
CA ILE A 171 4.01 -8.95 18.74
C ILE A 171 3.36 -9.92 17.75
N ILE A 172 2.80 -11.01 18.28
CA ILE A 172 1.97 -11.96 17.53
C ILE A 172 0.55 -11.87 18.08
N GLU A 173 -0.39 -11.45 17.24
CA GLU A 173 -1.79 -11.37 17.62
C GLU A 173 -2.52 -12.68 17.35
N LYS A 174 -3.48 -12.99 18.22
CA LYS A 174 -4.39 -14.11 17.99
C LYS A 174 -5.31 -13.77 16.83
N THR A 175 -5.56 -14.74 15.97
CA THR A 175 -6.56 -14.62 14.92
C THR A 175 -7.71 -15.59 15.20
N PRO A 176 -8.92 -15.35 14.65
CA PRO A 176 -10.04 -16.26 14.82
C PRO A 176 -9.79 -17.68 14.28
N ASN A 177 -8.80 -17.83 13.40
CA ASN A 177 -8.36 -19.12 12.88
C ASN A 177 -6.99 -19.45 13.50
N GLU A 178 -6.93 -20.45 14.37
CA GLU A 178 -5.68 -20.83 15.05
C GLU A 178 -4.54 -21.20 14.09
N SER A 179 -4.84 -21.58 12.85
CA SER A 179 -3.81 -21.86 11.83
C SER A 179 -3.20 -20.59 11.21
N LEU A 180 -3.87 -19.44 11.31
CA LEU A 180 -3.45 -18.16 10.77
C LEU A 180 -2.72 -17.35 11.83
N LYS A 181 -1.50 -16.91 11.52
CA LYS A 181 -0.70 -16.05 12.41
C LYS A 181 -0.69 -14.62 11.88
N MET A 182 -0.92 -13.65 12.76
CA MET A 182 -0.68 -12.23 12.47
C MET A 182 0.51 -11.76 13.30
N LYS A 183 1.57 -11.31 12.63
CA LYS A 183 2.79 -10.82 13.26
C LYS A 183 3.01 -9.36 12.91
N PHE A 184 3.57 -8.62 13.86
CA PHE A 184 4.10 -7.29 13.65
C PHE A 184 5.62 -7.36 13.68
N GLU A 185 6.28 -6.95 12.61
CA GLU A 185 7.73 -7.06 12.45
C GLU A 185 8.29 -5.73 11.95
N SER A 186 9.57 -5.49 12.22
CA SER A 186 10.28 -4.35 11.61
C SER A 186 10.80 -4.73 10.24
N SER A 187 10.85 -3.77 9.31
CA SER A 187 11.43 -4.01 7.98
C SER A 187 12.93 -4.37 8.00
N LYS A 188 13.64 -4.05 9.10
CA LYS A 188 15.01 -4.51 9.37
C LYS A 188 15.11 -6.00 9.63
N SER A 189 14.19 -6.54 10.44
CA SER A 189 14.14 -7.97 10.74
C SER A 189 13.54 -8.78 9.59
N ASN A 190 12.66 -8.16 8.79
CA ASN A 190 11.99 -8.81 7.68
C ASN A 190 11.97 -7.88 6.46
N ARG A 191 12.98 -8.05 5.60
CA ARG A 191 13.22 -7.17 4.46
C ARG A 191 12.11 -7.23 3.41
N ILE A 192 11.30 -8.29 3.38
CA ILE A 192 10.15 -8.39 2.47
C ILE A 192 9.09 -7.33 2.78
N LEU A 193 8.98 -6.86 4.04
CA LEU A 193 8.07 -5.76 4.38
C LEU A 193 8.33 -4.50 3.56
N GLN A 194 9.55 -4.29 3.07
CA GLN A 194 9.86 -3.14 2.21
C GLN A 194 9.14 -3.19 0.84
N LEU A 195 8.66 -4.36 0.40
CA LEU A 195 7.75 -4.46 -0.75
C LEU A 195 6.36 -3.91 -0.41
N ALA A 196 5.88 -4.13 0.81
CA ALA A 196 4.61 -3.56 1.28
C ALA A 196 4.72 -2.03 1.48
N ASP A 197 5.83 -1.56 2.06
CA ASP A 197 6.16 -0.12 2.13
C ASP A 197 6.18 0.51 0.75
N TYR A 198 6.88 -0.10 -0.21
CA TYR A 198 6.88 0.36 -1.60
C TYR A 198 5.47 0.51 -2.19
N ALA A 199 4.61 -0.50 -2.02
CA ALA A 199 3.23 -0.45 -2.49
C ALA A 199 2.40 0.63 -1.78
N ALA A 200 2.59 0.81 -0.48
CA ALA A 200 1.92 1.82 0.34
C ALA A 200 2.37 3.24 -0.03
N TRP A 201 3.67 3.43 -0.22
CA TRP A 201 4.28 4.67 -0.68
C TRP A 201 3.73 5.08 -2.05
N PHE A 202 3.63 4.16 -3.00
CA PHE A 202 3.06 4.45 -4.33
C PHE A 202 1.62 4.96 -4.25
N VAL A 203 0.78 4.35 -3.40
CA VAL A 203 -0.59 4.82 -3.16
C VAL A 203 -0.58 6.25 -2.61
N THR A 204 0.26 6.53 -1.61
CA THR A 204 0.41 7.89 -1.06
C THR A 204 0.91 8.89 -2.10
N ARG A 205 1.89 8.51 -2.91
CA ARG A 205 2.47 9.39 -3.93
C ARG A 205 1.47 9.69 -5.04
N ALA A 206 0.73 8.69 -5.51
CA ALA A 206 -0.35 8.88 -6.47
C ALA A 206 -1.41 9.84 -5.94
N LYS A 207 -1.87 9.66 -4.69
CA LYS A 207 -2.84 10.56 -4.04
C LYS A 207 -2.31 12.00 -3.93
N ASN A 208 -1.05 12.17 -3.54
CA ASN A 208 -0.41 13.48 -3.46
C ASN A 208 -0.35 14.18 -4.84
N ILE A 209 -0.01 13.44 -5.89
CA ILE A 209 0.01 13.97 -7.25
C ILE A 209 -1.41 14.32 -7.70
N MET A 210 -2.39 13.46 -7.45
CA MET A 210 -3.80 13.73 -7.77
C MET A 210 -4.36 14.97 -7.05
N ASP A 211 -4.00 15.19 -5.79
CA ASP A 211 -4.33 16.42 -5.06
C ASP A 211 -3.66 17.63 -5.74
N LYS A 212 -2.36 17.59 -6.03
CA LYS A 212 -1.67 18.68 -6.75
C LYS A 212 -2.40 19.05 -8.05
N VAL A 213 -2.71 18.06 -8.88
CA VAL A 213 -3.36 18.25 -10.18
C VAL A 213 -4.77 18.83 -10.01
N SER A 214 -5.57 18.27 -9.10
CA SER A 214 -6.93 18.76 -8.83
C SER A 214 -6.95 20.22 -8.38
N ASN A 215 -5.85 20.70 -7.80
CA ASN A 215 -5.64 22.08 -7.38
C ASN A 215 -4.88 22.93 -8.40
N LYS A 216 -4.83 22.51 -9.66
CA LYS A 216 -4.19 23.21 -10.77
C LYS A 216 -2.71 23.52 -10.53
N LYS A 217 -2.03 22.70 -9.71
CA LYS A 217 -0.58 22.78 -9.56
C LYS A 217 0.08 21.96 -10.66
N MET A 218 1.20 22.45 -11.17
CA MET A 218 2.01 21.68 -12.12
C MET A 218 2.60 20.46 -11.42
N ILE A 219 2.62 19.34 -12.14
CA ILE A 219 3.46 18.20 -11.80
C ILE A 219 4.83 18.39 -12.46
N ASN A 220 5.88 17.97 -11.78
CA ASN A 220 7.24 18.02 -12.31
C ASN A 220 7.59 16.71 -13.04
N ASP A 221 8.75 16.65 -13.68
CA ASP A 221 9.15 15.49 -14.48
C ASP A 221 9.32 14.23 -13.63
N ILE A 222 9.81 14.35 -12.40
CA ILE A 222 9.88 13.22 -11.47
C ILE A 222 8.48 12.70 -11.11
N ASP A 223 7.47 13.57 -10.93
CA ASP A 223 6.08 13.14 -10.72
C ASP A 223 5.53 12.38 -11.93
N ARG A 224 5.87 12.82 -13.16
CA ARG A 224 5.49 12.10 -14.39
C ARG A 224 6.13 10.71 -14.43
N ARG A 225 7.44 10.62 -14.23
CA ARG A 225 8.18 9.35 -14.22
C ARG A 225 7.64 8.39 -13.16
N VAL A 226 7.33 8.87 -11.96
CA VAL A 226 6.70 8.05 -10.92
C VAL A 226 5.33 7.54 -11.36
N LEU A 227 4.49 8.36 -12.00
CA LEU A 227 3.20 7.89 -12.52
C LEU A 227 3.35 6.85 -13.65
N GLU A 228 4.39 6.95 -14.48
CA GLU A 228 4.72 5.94 -15.51
C GLU A 228 5.11 4.60 -14.87
N ILE A 229 5.97 4.63 -13.84
CA ILE A 229 6.32 3.44 -13.06
C ILE A 229 5.06 2.84 -12.40
N TYR A 230 4.22 3.68 -11.81
CA TYR A 230 2.95 3.22 -11.23
C TYR A 230 2.03 2.56 -12.27
N ALA A 231 1.97 3.12 -13.49
CA ALA A 231 1.16 2.57 -14.57
C ALA A 231 1.66 1.19 -15.03
N SER A 232 2.96 0.91 -14.95
CA SER A 232 3.50 -0.42 -15.27
C SER A 232 3.01 -1.50 -14.29
N LEU A 233 2.60 -1.12 -13.09
CA LEU A 233 2.05 -1.99 -12.04
C LEU A 233 0.52 -2.15 -12.13
N GLU A 234 -0.14 -1.66 -13.18
CA GLU A 234 -1.59 -1.71 -13.34
C GLU A 234 -2.16 -3.12 -13.11
N ASN A 235 -1.47 -4.17 -13.56
CA ASN A 235 -1.93 -5.56 -13.44
C ASN A 235 -1.63 -6.19 -12.07
N ASN A 236 -0.75 -5.59 -11.29
CA ASN A 236 -0.42 -6.02 -9.93
C ASN A 236 -1.46 -5.52 -8.92
N TYR A 237 -2.03 -4.32 -9.13
CA TYR A 237 -3.13 -3.80 -8.31
C TYR A 237 -4.46 -4.48 -8.65
N VAL A 238 -4.93 -5.37 -7.76
CA VAL A 238 -6.08 -6.26 -8.03
C VAL A 238 -7.42 -5.55 -7.84
N ASN A 239 -7.56 -4.77 -6.77
CA ASN A 239 -8.86 -4.28 -6.30
C ASN A 239 -9.06 -2.76 -6.46
N LEU A 240 -8.22 -2.11 -7.28
CA LEU A 240 -8.34 -0.69 -7.57
C LEU A 240 -9.01 -0.46 -8.91
N LYS A 241 -9.85 0.58 -8.98
CA LYS A 241 -10.42 1.03 -10.25
C LYS A 241 -9.35 1.77 -11.05
N LYS A 242 -9.13 1.31 -12.27
CA LYS A 242 -8.15 1.86 -13.21
C LYS A 242 -8.77 3.01 -13.99
N ASN A 243 -8.10 4.16 -14.02
CA ASN A 243 -8.50 5.31 -14.82
C ASN A 243 -7.31 5.75 -15.66
N LYS A 244 -7.51 5.93 -16.97
CA LYS A 244 -6.49 6.46 -17.86
C LYS A 244 -6.46 7.97 -17.77
N ILE A 245 -5.28 8.54 -17.64
CA ILE A 245 -5.05 9.98 -17.61
C ILE A 245 -4.06 10.35 -18.72
N ASN A 246 -4.28 11.50 -19.36
CA ASN A 246 -3.30 12.07 -20.27
C ASN A 246 -2.38 13.00 -19.46
N LEU A 247 -1.10 12.65 -19.33
CA LEU A 247 -0.15 13.49 -18.58
C LEU A 247 0.14 14.82 -19.28
N ASP A 248 -0.11 14.93 -20.58
CA ASP A 248 0.10 16.16 -21.36
C ASP A 248 -1.08 17.13 -21.27
N ASP A 249 -2.26 16.64 -20.90
CA ASP A 249 -3.44 17.46 -20.63
C ASP A 249 -4.15 17.01 -19.34
N LEU A 250 -3.74 17.63 -18.25
CA LEU A 250 -4.33 17.43 -16.93
C LEU A 250 -5.42 18.46 -16.60
N SER A 251 -5.77 19.34 -17.53
CA SER A 251 -6.71 20.45 -17.29
C SER A 251 -8.12 19.96 -16.93
N GLN A 252 -8.48 18.77 -17.41
CA GLN A 252 -9.78 18.14 -17.17
C GLN A 252 -9.77 17.17 -15.98
N PHE A 253 -8.60 16.85 -15.42
CA PHE A 253 -8.51 15.90 -14.31
C PHE A 253 -8.99 16.53 -13.00
N SER A 254 -9.90 15.84 -12.31
CA SER A 254 -10.34 16.21 -10.97
C SER A 254 -10.63 14.95 -10.17
N TYR A 255 -9.84 14.73 -9.13
CA TYR A 255 -9.99 13.57 -8.25
C TYR A 255 -11.38 13.54 -7.62
N ASP A 256 -11.83 14.66 -7.04
CA ASP A 256 -13.13 14.75 -6.38
C ASP A 256 -14.27 14.43 -7.35
N LYS A 257 -14.25 14.95 -8.59
CA LYS A 257 -15.28 14.62 -9.59
C LYS A 257 -15.31 13.13 -9.94
N ILE A 258 -14.14 12.50 -10.06
CA ILE A 258 -14.04 11.06 -10.35
C ILE A 258 -14.68 10.25 -9.22
N ILE A 259 -14.34 10.58 -7.96
CA ILE A 259 -14.87 9.89 -6.78
C ILE A 259 -16.38 10.15 -6.62
N ASP A 260 -16.84 11.38 -6.79
CA ASP A 260 -18.25 11.73 -6.65
C ASP A 260 -19.13 11.06 -7.70
N ASN A 261 -18.65 10.95 -8.95
CA ASN A 261 -19.33 10.19 -9.99
C ASN A 261 -19.38 8.69 -9.64
N PHE A 262 -18.32 8.14 -9.05
CA PHE A 262 -18.33 6.76 -8.60
C PHE A 262 -19.34 6.52 -7.47
N LYS A 263 -19.43 7.44 -6.50
CA LYS A 263 -20.42 7.36 -5.41
C LYS A 263 -21.87 7.41 -5.92
N LYS A 264 -22.14 8.19 -6.97
CA LYS A 264 -23.49 8.27 -7.58
C LYS A 264 -23.90 6.93 -8.19
N ASN A 265 -23.01 6.31 -8.98
CA ASN A 265 -23.29 5.07 -9.68
C ASN A 265 -23.42 3.81 -8.78
N ILE A 266 -23.12 3.92 -7.47
CA ILE A 266 -23.33 2.84 -6.48
C ILE A 266 -24.72 2.95 -5.83
N ASN A 267 -25.38 4.12 -5.94
CA ASN A 267 -26.71 4.35 -5.38
C ASN A 267 -27.84 4.16 -6.39
N ASP A 268 -27.52 3.76 -7.62
CA ASP A 268 -28.44 3.30 -8.68
C ASP A 268 -28.33 1.77 -8.81
#